data_AF-A0A2Z6ZR62-F1
#
_entry.id   AF-A0A2Z6ZR62-F1
#
_cell.length_a   1.000
_cell.length_b   1.000
_cell.length_c   1.000
_cell.angle_alpha   90.00
_cell.angle_beta   90.00
_cell.angle_gamma   90.00
#
_symmetry.space_group_name_H-M   'P 1'
#
loop_
_entity.id
_entity.type
_entity.pdbx_description
1 polymer ?
#
loop_
_entity_poly.entity_id
_entity_poly.type
_entity_poly.pdbx_seq_one_letter_code
_entity_poly.pdbx_strand_id
1 'polypeptide(L)'
;LEKNEWLSLMYGLRHRWVPAYFNHVFSAGMSSSQRAESSHSFFKKYVSNKNSLMDFIIRFNQALRHQRHNELIADHIDVNEQPKLKTNWPMEVQMVKVYTKKKWLEFQSEMSESHGYHVKQTSTGVEIDFYDVINFQCLSSKPRVLMHDN
;
A
#
# COMPACT_ATOMS: atom_id res chain seq x y z
N LEU A 1 -22.77 -20.39 31.60
CA LEU A 1 -21.39 -20.24 31.07
C LEU A 1 -20.32 -20.51 32.13
N GLU A 2 -20.62 -20.37 33.42
CA GLU A 2 -19.65 -20.40 34.54
C GLU A 2 -18.97 -21.75 34.86
N LYS A 3 -19.28 -22.83 34.15
CA LYS A 3 -18.70 -24.17 34.41
C LYS A 3 -17.82 -24.72 33.29
N ASN A 4 -17.56 -23.92 32.25
CA ASN A 4 -16.70 -24.34 31.15
C ASN A 4 -15.49 -23.41 31.09
N GLU A 5 -14.35 -23.94 31.57
CA GLU A 5 -13.07 -23.22 31.61
C GLU A 5 -12.61 -22.78 30.22
N TRP A 6 -12.83 -23.63 29.20
CA TRP A 6 -12.46 -23.30 27.82
C TRP A 6 -13.25 -22.11 27.29
N LEU A 7 -14.58 -22.08 27.49
CA LEU A 7 -15.42 -20.94 27.11
C LEU A 7 -15.02 -19.65 27.84
N SER A 8 -14.69 -19.76 29.12
CA SER A 8 -14.24 -18.62 29.93
C SER A 8 -12.89 -18.08 29.43
N LEU A 9 -11.95 -18.97 29.10
CA LEU A 9 -10.65 -18.61 28.53
C LEU A 9 -10.79 -17.98 27.13
N MET A 10 -11.61 -18.58 26.26
CA MET A 10 -11.88 -18.04 24.92
C MET A 10 -12.54 -16.66 24.98
N TYR A 11 -13.47 -16.47 25.91
CA TYR A 11 -14.09 -15.18 26.17
C TYR A 11 -13.09 -14.15 26.73
N GLY A 12 -12.15 -14.56 27.59
CA GLY A 12 -11.04 -13.72 28.04
C GLY A 12 -10.12 -13.27 26.89
N LEU A 13 -9.89 -14.16 25.93
CA LEU A 13 -9.07 -13.89 24.74
C LEU A 13 -9.84 -13.21 23.59
N ARG A 14 -11.09 -12.79 23.79
CA ARG A 14 -11.93 -12.16 22.75
C ARG A 14 -11.29 -10.95 22.08
N HIS A 15 -10.47 -10.19 22.82
CA HIS A 15 -9.71 -9.07 22.28
C HIS A 15 -8.72 -9.47 21.16
N ARG A 16 -8.38 -10.76 21.02
CA ARG A 16 -7.45 -11.29 20.01
C ARG A 16 -8.09 -11.70 18.68
N TRP A 17 -9.42 -11.85 18.64
CA TRP A 17 -10.12 -12.31 17.44
C TRP A 17 -11.43 -11.59 17.14
N VAL A 18 -12.05 -10.91 18.11
CA VAL A 18 -13.28 -10.13 17.88
C VAL A 18 -12.92 -8.81 17.18
N PRO A 19 -13.50 -8.52 15.99
CA PRO A 19 -13.16 -7.32 15.21
C PRO A 19 -13.32 -6.00 15.97
N ALA A 20 -14.35 -5.89 16.83
CA ALA A 20 -14.61 -4.70 17.63
C ALA A 20 -13.41 -4.23 18.46
N TYR A 21 -12.54 -5.15 18.88
CA TYR A 21 -11.32 -4.81 19.65
C TYR A 21 -10.12 -4.47 18.76
N PHE A 22 -10.13 -4.76 17.45
CA PHE A 22 -9.05 -4.45 16.51
C PHE A 22 -9.30 -3.21 15.64
N ASN A 23 -10.42 -2.53 15.83
CA ASN A 23 -10.77 -1.35 15.05
C ASN A 23 -9.75 -0.19 15.18
N HIS A 24 -8.90 -0.20 16.20
CA HIS A 24 -7.80 0.76 16.38
C HIS A 24 -6.56 0.46 15.52
N VAL A 25 -6.47 -0.74 14.93
CA VAL A 25 -5.32 -1.13 14.10
C VAL A 25 -5.63 -0.75 12.65
N PHE A 26 -5.00 0.31 12.18
CA PHE A 26 -5.09 0.71 10.78
C PHE A 26 -4.54 -0.41 9.87
N SER A 27 -5.43 -1.01 9.09
CA SER A 27 -5.08 -2.10 8.16
C SER A 27 -5.23 -1.67 6.69
N ALA A 28 -5.40 -0.37 6.40
CA ALA A 28 -5.58 0.17 5.05
C ALA A 28 -6.63 -0.59 4.19
N GLY A 29 -7.69 -1.11 4.82
CA GLY A 29 -8.73 -1.89 4.15
C GLY A 29 -8.39 -3.37 3.87
N MET A 30 -7.25 -3.88 4.34
CA MET A 30 -6.88 -5.30 4.18
C MET A 30 -7.79 -6.23 5.00
N SER A 31 -8.20 -7.33 4.38
CA SER A 31 -8.89 -8.42 5.07
C SER A 31 -7.95 -9.19 6.02
N SER A 32 -8.51 -10.00 6.92
CA SER A 32 -7.73 -10.92 7.75
C SER A 32 -6.94 -11.94 6.92
N SER A 33 -7.49 -12.41 5.79
CA SER A 33 -6.80 -13.35 4.89
C SER A 33 -5.61 -12.70 4.20
N GLN A 34 -5.77 -11.49 3.65
CA GLN A 34 -4.68 -10.76 3.00
C GLN A 34 -3.51 -10.49 3.96
N ARG A 35 -3.82 -10.16 5.23
CA ARG A 35 -2.79 -9.99 6.26
C ARG A 35 -2.04 -11.29 6.54
N ALA A 36 -2.75 -12.41 6.62
CA ALA A 36 -2.15 -13.72 6.81
C ALA A 36 -1.31 -14.15 5.60
N GLU A 37 -1.78 -13.91 4.37
CA GLU A 37 -1.06 -14.16 3.12
C GLU A 37 0.22 -13.35 3.03
N SER A 38 0.16 -12.06 3.36
CA SER A 38 1.34 -11.17 3.39
C SER A 38 2.38 -11.64 4.41
N SER A 39 1.93 -11.97 5.63
CA SER A 39 2.79 -12.52 6.69
C SER A 39 3.43 -13.84 6.25
N HIS A 40 2.64 -14.74 5.66
CA HIS A 40 3.13 -16.02 5.16
C HIS A 40 4.16 -15.84 4.04
N SER A 41 3.89 -14.96 3.07
CA SER A 41 4.82 -14.61 1.99
C SER A 41 6.16 -14.08 2.50
N PHE A 42 6.13 -13.24 3.55
CA PHE A 42 7.34 -12.76 4.21
C PHE A 42 8.14 -13.91 4.84
N PHE A 43 7.52 -14.73 5.70
CA PHE A 43 8.23 -15.79 6.43
C PHE A 43 8.68 -16.96 5.56
N LYS A 44 8.05 -17.18 4.40
CA LYS A 44 8.44 -18.24 3.45
C LYS A 44 9.89 -18.10 2.97
N LYS A 45 10.47 -16.91 3.04
CA LYS A 45 11.90 -16.66 2.72
C LYS A 45 12.85 -17.16 3.82
N TYR A 46 12.36 -17.30 5.05
CA TYR A 46 13.15 -17.62 6.24
C TYR A 46 12.93 -19.05 6.73
N VAL A 47 11.77 -19.65 6.41
CA VAL A 47 11.32 -20.93 6.96
C VAL A 47 11.14 -21.96 5.84
N SER A 48 11.62 -23.18 6.08
CA SER A 48 11.39 -24.36 5.24
C SER A 48 10.69 -25.45 6.05
N ASN A 49 9.93 -26.31 5.37
CA ASN A 49 9.30 -27.49 5.97
C ASN A 49 10.30 -28.53 6.49
N LYS A 50 11.58 -28.42 6.11
CA LYS A 50 12.67 -29.30 6.58
C LYS A 50 13.31 -28.82 7.89
N ASN A 51 12.96 -27.62 8.37
CA ASN A 51 13.55 -27.07 9.59
C ASN A 51 13.00 -27.80 10.82
N SER A 52 13.87 -28.07 11.81
CA SER A 52 13.40 -28.46 13.13
C SER A 52 12.61 -27.32 13.80
N LEU A 53 11.85 -27.63 14.85
CA LEU A 53 11.14 -26.59 15.61
C LEU A 53 12.10 -25.55 16.19
N MET A 54 13.28 -25.97 16.65
CA MET A 54 14.29 -25.04 17.17
C MET A 54 14.83 -24.14 16.07
N ASP A 55 15.13 -24.69 14.90
CA ASP A 55 15.57 -23.91 13.74
C ASP A 55 14.50 -22.91 13.29
N PHE A 56 13.23 -23.31 13.32
CA PHE A 56 12.10 -22.44 13.03
C PHE A 56 12.09 -21.23 13.97
N ILE A 57 12.17 -21.45 15.29
CA ILE A 57 12.14 -20.38 16.29
C ILE A 57 13.30 -19.39 16.08
N ILE A 58 14.50 -19.91 15.85
CA ILE A 58 15.69 -19.07 15.61
C ILE A 58 15.51 -18.22 14.35
N ARG A 59 15.10 -18.83 13.24
CA ARG A 59 14.91 -18.15 11.95
C ARG A 59 13.76 -17.15 11.99
N PHE A 60 12.67 -17.48 12.67
CA PHE A 60 11.53 -16.59 12.88
C PHE A 60 11.94 -15.33 13.64
N ASN A 61 12.67 -15.49 14.76
CA ASN A 61 13.19 -14.35 15.53
C ASN A 61 14.21 -13.52 14.74
N GLN A 62 15.03 -14.15 13.90
CA GLN A 62 15.93 -13.44 13.00
C GLN A 62 15.17 -12.63 11.94
N ALA A 63 14.13 -13.20 11.34
CA ALA A 63 13.28 -12.52 10.37
C ALA A 63 12.61 -11.28 10.99
N LEU A 64 12.06 -11.40 12.21
CA LEU A 64 11.49 -10.28 12.94
C LEU A 64 12.51 -9.18 13.24
N ARG A 65 13.72 -9.54 13.67
CA ARG A 65 14.80 -8.56 13.91
C ARG A 65 15.18 -7.83 12.64
N HIS A 66 15.28 -8.55 11.53
CA HIS A 66 15.58 -7.95 10.23
C HIS A 66 14.47 -7.00 9.77
N GLN A 67 13.19 -7.41 9.93
CA GLN A 67 12.05 -6.56 9.60
C GLN A 67 12.05 -5.25 10.40
N ARG A 68 12.22 -5.33 11.73
CA ARG A 68 12.30 -4.15 12.61
C ARG A 68 13.49 -3.26 12.28
N HIS A 69 14.63 -3.85 11.94
CA HIS A 69 15.81 -3.07 11.56
C HIS A 69 15.56 -2.28 10.27
N ASN A 70 14.94 -2.90 9.27
CA ASN A 70 14.60 -2.22 8.01
C ASN A 70 13.55 -1.12 8.22
N GLU A 71 12.58 -1.34 9.11
CA GLU A 71 11.59 -0.34 9.51
C GLU A 71 12.28 0.87 10.17
N LEU A 72 13.19 0.65 11.12
CA LEU A 72 13.97 1.73 11.75
C LEU A 72 14.80 2.53 10.74
N ILE A 73 15.39 1.88 9.74
CA ILE A 73 16.11 2.57 8.66
C ILE A 73 15.13 3.42 7.83
N ALA A 74 13.97 2.86 7.48
CA ALA A 74 12.96 3.58 6.71
C ALA A 74 12.44 4.82 7.47
N ASP A 75 12.14 4.68 8.77
CA ASP A 75 11.70 5.78 9.62
C ASP A 75 12.79 6.86 9.75
N HIS A 76 14.05 6.43 9.93
CA HIS A 76 15.17 7.36 9.98
C HIS A 76 15.28 8.18 8.68
N ILE A 77 15.14 7.52 7.53
CA ILE A 77 15.17 8.17 6.23
C ILE A 77 13.99 9.14 6.09
N ASP A 78 12.77 8.73 6.45
CA ASP A 78 11.57 9.56 6.33
C ASP A 78 11.62 10.81 7.21
N VAL A 79 12.22 10.73 8.40
CA VAL A 79 12.35 11.86 9.32
C VAL A 79 13.48 12.81 8.93
N ASN A 80 14.63 12.29 8.49
CA ASN A 80 15.85 13.09 8.33
C ASN A 80 16.12 13.52 6.89
N GLU A 81 15.61 12.79 5.90
CA GLU A 81 15.83 13.14 4.50
C GLU A 81 14.66 13.92 3.92
N GLN A 82 14.93 15.15 3.50
CA GLN A 82 13.95 15.95 2.75
C GLN A 82 13.75 15.33 1.36
N PRO A 83 12.53 14.91 0.99
CA PRO A 83 12.30 14.34 -0.33
C PRO A 83 12.44 15.43 -1.40
N LYS A 84 13.14 15.10 -2.49
CA LYS A 84 13.35 16.04 -3.59
C LYS A 84 12.06 16.14 -4.43
N LEU A 85 11.58 17.37 -4.59
CA LEU A 85 10.52 17.68 -5.54
C LEU A 85 11.12 17.69 -6.95
N LYS A 86 10.45 17.04 -7.91
CA LYS A 86 10.81 17.13 -9.33
C LYS A 86 10.18 18.36 -9.95
N THR A 87 9.06 18.84 -9.39
CA THR A 87 8.34 19.99 -9.92
C THR A 87 7.78 20.84 -8.77
N ASN A 88 7.55 22.13 -9.01
CA ASN A 88 7.07 23.06 -7.96
C ASN A 88 5.54 23.07 -7.83
N TRP A 89 4.90 21.91 -7.98
CA TRP A 89 3.44 21.83 -8.03
C TRP A 89 2.86 21.85 -6.63
N PRO A 90 1.74 22.58 -6.39
CA PRO A 90 1.12 22.63 -5.07
C PRO A 90 0.77 21.25 -4.51
N MET A 91 0.34 20.32 -5.37
CA MET A 91 0.03 18.95 -4.99
C MET A 91 1.28 18.18 -4.55
N GLU A 92 2.42 18.34 -5.24
CA GLU A 92 3.70 17.74 -4.85
C GLU A 92 4.14 18.22 -3.45
N VAL A 93 4.05 19.53 -3.20
CA VAL A 93 4.38 20.16 -1.91
C VAL A 93 3.47 19.69 -0.78
N GLN A 94 2.22 19.34 -1.07
CA GLN A 94 1.31 18.78 -0.09
C GLN A 94 1.63 17.30 0.18
N MET A 95 1.76 16.49 -0.87
CA MET A 95 1.89 15.03 -0.73
C MET A 95 3.21 14.62 -0.08
N VAL A 96 4.29 15.38 -0.30
CA VAL A 96 5.58 15.13 0.36
C VAL A 96 5.52 15.20 1.89
N LYS A 97 4.54 15.92 2.44
CA LYS A 97 4.33 16.05 3.90
C LYS A 97 3.43 14.95 4.48
N VAL A 98 2.67 14.28 3.63
CA VAL A 98 1.65 13.29 4.04
C VAL A 98 2.14 11.86 3.84
N TYR A 99 2.91 11.62 2.78
CA TYR A 99 3.37 10.28 2.42
C TYR A 99 4.74 9.94 3.01
N THR A 100 4.92 8.66 3.33
CA THR A 100 6.25 8.08 3.55
C THR A 100 7.09 8.22 2.29
N LYS A 101 8.43 8.24 2.39
CA LYS A 101 9.28 8.45 1.21
C LYS A 101 9.02 7.43 0.11
N LYS A 102 8.76 6.18 0.49
CA LYS A 102 8.41 5.13 -0.48
C LYS A 102 7.16 5.49 -1.27
N LYS A 103 6.07 5.89 -0.58
CA LYS A 103 4.81 6.27 -1.24
C LYS A 103 4.91 7.57 -2.01
N TRP A 104 5.69 8.52 -1.51
CA TRP A 104 6.03 9.74 -2.23
C TRP A 104 6.71 9.46 -3.57
N LEU A 105 7.70 8.55 -3.62
CA LEU A 105 8.40 8.21 -4.87
C LEU A 105 7.46 7.53 -5.89
N GLU A 106 6.60 6.63 -5.43
CA GLU A 106 5.56 6.02 -6.28
C GLU A 106 4.63 7.11 -6.86
N PHE A 107 4.10 7.97 -5.99
CA PHE A 107 3.25 9.09 -6.39
C PHE A 107 3.95 10.03 -7.39
N GLN A 108 5.19 10.43 -7.13
CA GLN A 108 5.94 11.32 -8.00
C GLN A 108 6.23 10.67 -9.37
N SER A 109 6.42 9.35 -9.43
CA SER A 109 6.54 8.63 -10.71
C SER A 109 5.24 8.71 -11.49
N GLU A 110 4.12 8.29 -10.90
CA GLU A 110 2.80 8.31 -11.54
C GLU A 110 2.41 9.74 -11.96
N MET A 111 2.67 10.73 -11.11
CA MET A 111 2.43 12.13 -11.41
C MET A 111 3.29 12.58 -12.59
N SER A 112 4.57 12.22 -12.66
CA SER A 112 5.41 12.56 -13.82
C SER A 112 4.93 11.89 -15.11
N GLU A 113 4.41 10.67 -15.04
CA GLU A 113 3.85 9.94 -16.17
C GLU A 113 2.51 10.53 -16.63
N SER A 114 1.66 10.98 -15.70
CA SER A 114 0.37 11.60 -16.06
C SER A 114 0.54 12.87 -16.88
N HIS A 115 1.64 13.62 -16.66
CA HIS A 115 1.97 14.77 -17.50
C HIS A 115 2.27 14.40 -18.94
N GLY A 116 2.65 13.14 -19.21
CA GLY A 116 2.82 12.57 -20.54
C GLY A 116 1.58 12.61 -21.42
N TYR A 117 0.42 12.94 -20.86
CA TYR A 117 -0.87 12.87 -21.54
C TYR A 117 -1.50 14.26 -21.70
N HIS A 118 -2.09 14.52 -22.86
CA HIS A 118 -2.97 15.67 -23.05
C HIS A 118 -4.35 15.22 -23.52
N VAL A 119 -5.36 16.00 -23.19
CA VAL A 119 -6.74 15.77 -23.61
C VAL A 119 -7.05 16.69 -24.78
N LYS A 120 -7.56 16.12 -25.88
CA LYS A 120 -8.02 16.87 -27.06
C LYS A 120 -9.49 16.58 -27.27
N GLN A 121 -10.32 17.62 -27.36
CA GLN A 121 -11.74 17.46 -27.73
C GLN A 121 -11.85 17.08 -29.20
N THR A 122 -12.60 16.02 -29.49
CA THR A 122 -12.71 15.45 -30.85
C THR A 122 -14.10 15.67 -31.44
N SER A 123 -15.15 15.59 -30.63
CA SER A 123 -16.50 15.97 -31.05
C SER A 123 -17.34 16.44 -29.87
N THR A 124 -18.11 17.50 -30.09
CA THR A 124 -19.11 18.03 -29.15
C THR A 124 -20.47 17.49 -29.59
N GLY A 125 -21.07 16.62 -28.78
CA GLY A 125 -22.43 16.13 -29.00
C GLY A 125 -23.46 17.03 -28.32
N VAL A 126 -24.74 16.78 -28.58
CA VAL A 126 -25.84 17.55 -27.95
C VAL A 126 -25.96 17.22 -26.45
N GLU A 127 -25.63 16.00 -26.04
CA GLU A 127 -25.64 15.55 -24.63
C GLU A 127 -24.28 15.05 -24.12
N ILE A 128 -23.39 14.63 -25.02
CA ILE A 128 -22.12 13.98 -24.66
C ILE A 128 -20.96 14.57 -25.46
N ASP A 129 -19.91 14.98 -24.75
CA ASP A 129 -18.64 15.41 -25.32
C ASP A 129 -17.62 14.28 -25.36
N PHE A 130 -16.88 14.20 -26.47
CA PHE A 130 -15.85 13.19 -26.69
C PHE A 130 -14.45 13.80 -26.65
N TYR A 131 -13.57 13.16 -25.90
CA TYR A 131 -12.20 13.59 -25.70
C TYR A 131 -11.21 12.46 -25.97
N ASP A 132 -10.17 12.73 -26.76
CA ASP A 132 -9.03 11.83 -26.95
C ASP A 132 -7.92 12.16 -25.94
N VAL A 133 -7.54 11.16 -25.15
CA VAL A 133 -6.38 11.19 -24.28
C VAL A 133 -5.19 10.61 -25.04
N ILE A 134 -4.25 11.47 -25.39
CA ILE A 134 -3.09 11.14 -26.23
C ILE A 134 -1.83 11.23 -25.39
N ASN A 135 -0.98 10.21 -25.46
CA ASN A 135 0.33 10.20 -24.82
C ASN A 135 1.39 10.81 -25.77
N PHE A 136 2.02 11.92 -25.41
CA PHE A 136 3.06 12.55 -26.24
C PHE A 136 4.39 11.80 -26.24
N GLN A 137 4.64 10.99 -25.21
CA GLN A 137 5.86 10.16 -25.09
C GLN A 137 5.79 8.92 -25.97
N CYS A 138 4.60 8.53 -26.45
CA CYS A 138 4.40 7.39 -27.33
C CYS A 138 3.31 7.67 -28.39
N LEU A 139 3.71 8.35 -29.47
CA LEU A 139 2.84 8.72 -30.60
C LEU A 139 2.26 7.51 -31.37
N SER A 140 2.79 6.29 -31.15
CA SER A 140 2.27 5.05 -31.73
C SER A 140 1.16 4.40 -30.89
N SER A 141 0.91 4.89 -29.67
CA SER A 141 -0.16 4.37 -28.81
C SER A 141 -1.52 4.84 -29.30
N LYS A 142 -2.49 3.92 -29.40
CA LYS A 142 -3.87 4.27 -29.75
C LYS A 142 -4.44 5.22 -28.66
N PRO A 143 -5.07 6.35 -29.06
CA PRO A 143 -5.68 7.26 -28.10
C PRO A 143 -6.80 6.57 -27.32
N ARG A 144 -6.93 6.93 -26.04
CA ARG A 144 -8.08 6.51 -25.22
C ARG A 144 -9.18 7.56 -25.36
N VAL A 145 -10.40 7.13 -25.66
CA VAL A 145 -11.56 8.02 -25.78
C VAL A 145 -12.26 8.10 -24.42
N LEU A 146 -12.54 9.32 -23.97
CA LEU A 146 -13.38 9.63 -22.81
C LEU A 146 -14.68 10.27 -23.27
N MET A 147 -15.76 9.94 -22.57
CA MET A 147 -17.09 10.50 -22.75
C MET A 147 -17.44 11.33 -21.51
N HIS A 148 -17.92 12.55 -21.71
CA HIS A 148 -18.40 13.41 -20.64
C HIS A 148 -19.84 13.80 -20.95
N ASP A 149 -20.76 13.44 -20.06
CA ASP A 149 -22.15 13.89 -20.13
C ASP A 149 -22.19 15.36 -19.67
N ASN A 150 -22.77 16.24 -20.50
CA ASN A 150 -22.84 17.68 -20.26
C ASN A 150 -23.85 18.08 -19.16
#